data_AF-E2BU18-F1
#
_entry.id   AF-E2BU18-F1
#
_cell.length_a   1.000
_cell.length_b   1.000
_cell.length_c   1.000
_cell.angle_alpha   90.00
_cell.angle_beta   90.00
_cell.angle_gamma   90.00
#
_symmetry.space_group_name_H-M   'P 1'
#
loop_
_entity.id
_entity.type
_entity.pdbx_description
1 polymer ?
#
loop_
_entity_poly.entity_id
_entity_poly.type
_entity_poly.pdbx_seq_one_letter_code
_entity_poly.pdbx_strand_id
1 'polypeptide(L)'
;LMRLQAKERGVDLYPNYHRILEAKKRCYPDNISISDQSEVSLQSLLDHTATRLIEVCKPVLCNVNPFLLENVELIVKWGFDGSSEHSQYKQCSFNCVED
;
A
#
# COMPACT_ATOMS: atom_id res chain seq x y z
N LEU A 1 -8.00 -6.99 20.22
CA LEU A 1 -8.40 -6.48 21.55
C LEU A 1 -9.51 -5.43 21.46
N MET A 2 -9.29 -4.27 20.81
CA MET A 2 -10.27 -3.17 20.72
C MET A 2 -11.67 -3.59 20.22
N ARG A 3 -11.77 -4.37 19.13
CA ARG A 3 -13.07 -4.89 18.63
C ARG A 3 -13.80 -5.78 19.65
N LEU A 4 -13.07 -6.62 20.38
CA LEU A 4 -13.66 -7.54 21.36
C LEU A 4 -14.24 -6.76 22.54
N GLN A 5 -13.49 -5.80 23.07
CA GLN A 5 -13.93 -4.93 24.16
C GLN A 5 -15.15 -4.08 23.80
N ALA A 6 -15.24 -3.58 22.55
CA ALA A 6 -16.43 -2.86 22.09
C ALA A 6 -17.67 -3.77 22.04
N LYS A 7 -17.50 -5.00 21.56
CA LYS A 7 -18.58 -6.00 21.53
C LYS A 7 -19.05 -6.41 22.92
N GLU A 8 -18.13 -6.59 23.87
CA GLU A 8 -18.47 -6.89 25.28
C GLU A 8 -19.34 -5.78 25.90
N ARG A 9 -19.20 -4.54 25.44
CA ARG A 9 -20.02 -3.40 25.85
C ARG A 9 -21.31 -3.25 25.01
N GLY A 10 -21.65 -4.23 24.18
CA GLY A 10 -22.85 -4.23 23.33
C GLY A 10 -22.76 -3.39 22.05
N VAL A 11 -21.54 -2.96 21.64
CA VAL A 11 -21.34 -2.08 20.48
C VAL A 11 -20.57 -2.80 19.36
N ASP A 12 -21.14 -2.91 18.16
CA ASP A 12 -20.49 -3.51 16.98
C ASP A 12 -20.00 -2.45 15.98
N LEU A 13 -19.00 -1.66 16.39
CA LEU A 13 -18.49 -0.54 15.60
C LEU A 13 -17.38 -0.92 14.60
N TYR A 14 -16.42 -1.75 15.05
CA TYR A 14 -15.20 -2.02 14.28
C TYR A 14 -15.37 -3.23 13.37
N PRO A 15 -14.95 -3.21 12.09
CA PRO A 15 -15.00 -4.41 11.25
C PRO A 15 -14.10 -5.54 11.81
N ASN A 16 -14.42 -6.78 11.46
CA ASN A 16 -13.52 -7.90 11.78
C ASN A 16 -12.19 -7.79 11.02
N TYR A 17 -11.18 -8.52 11.50
CA TYR A 17 -9.83 -8.45 10.92
C TYR A 17 -9.80 -8.88 9.44
N HIS A 18 -10.63 -9.86 9.06
CA HIS A 18 -10.74 -10.32 7.67
C HIS A 18 -11.15 -9.17 6.73
N ARG A 19 -12.13 -8.34 7.10
CA ARG A 19 -12.51 -7.17 6.30
C ARG A 19 -11.37 -6.16 6.15
N ILE A 20 -10.52 -6.03 7.17
CA ILE A 20 -9.31 -5.19 7.09
C ILE A 20 -8.28 -5.81 6.15
N LEU A 21 -8.08 -7.12 6.17
CA LEU A 21 -7.19 -7.82 5.24
C LEU A 21 -7.62 -7.62 3.79
N GLU A 22 -8.91 -7.79 3.50
CA GLU A 22 -9.45 -7.55 2.15
C GLU A 22 -9.31 -6.08 1.74
N ALA A 23 -9.52 -5.15 2.67
CA ALA A 23 -9.25 -3.73 2.40
C ALA A 23 -7.76 -3.45 2.12
N LYS A 24 -6.84 -4.08 2.84
CA LYS A 24 -5.38 -3.96 2.62
C LYS A 24 -4.95 -4.53 1.27
N LYS A 25 -5.47 -5.70 0.89
CA LYS A 25 -5.16 -6.33 -0.40
C LYS A 25 -5.46 -5.42 -1.58
N ARG A 26 -6.55 -4.64 -1.51
CA ARG A 26 -6.91 -3.65 -2.55
C ARG A 26 -5.95 -2.45 -2.62
N CYS A 27 -5.05 -2.30 -1.66
CA CYS A 27 -4.06 -1.21 -1.60
C CYS A 27 -2.63 -1.67 -1.92
N TYR A 28 -2.45 -2.95 -2.28
CA TYR A 28 -1.15 -3.44 -2.72
C TYR A 28 -1.06 -3.34 -4.25
N PRO A 29 0.04 -2.77 -4.79
CA PRO A 29 0.28 -2.82 -6.23
C PRO A 29 0.50 -4.27 -6.69
N ASP A 30 0.27 -4.51 -7.98
CA ASP A 30 0.58 -5.80 -8.60
C ASP A 30 2.10 -5.98 -8.77
N ASN A 31 2.52 -7.22 -9.01
CA ASN A 31 3.91 -7.58 -9.35
C ASN A 31 4.94 -7.20 -8.27
N ILE A 32 4.58 -7.35 -6.99
CA ILE A 32 5.52 -7.24 -5.89
C ILE A 32 6.36 -8.53 -5.83
N SER A 33 7.68 -8.39 -5.85
CA SER A 33 8.63 -9.46 -5.57
C SER A 33 9.09 -9.36 -4.11
N ILE A 34 8.84 -10.41 -3.33
CA ILE A 34 9.19 -10.45 -1.91
C ILE A 34 10.33 -11.44 -1.73
N SER A 35 11.50 -10.92 -1.37
CA SER A 35 12.68 -11.67 -0.95
C SER A 35 13.42 -10.88 0.14
N ASP A 36 14.64 -11.29 0.52
CA ASP A 36 15.52 -10.52 1.41
C ASP A 36 15.68 -9.06 0.94
N GLN A 37 15.61 -8.85 -0.38
CA GLN A 37 15.40 -7.55 -1.00
C GLN A 37 14.07 -7.57 -1.74
N SER A 38 13.11 -6.77 -1.27
CA SER A 38 11.78 -6.70 -1.88
C SER A 38 11.71 -5.53 -2.85
N GLU A 39 11.07 -5.76 -3.99
CA GLU A 39 10.95 -4.78 -5.07
C GLU A 39 9.58 -4.84 -5.74
N VAL A 40 9.26 -3.82 -6.53
CA VAL A 40 8.03 -3.72 -7.33
C VAL A 40 8.34 -3.02 -8.63
N SER A 41 7.68 -3.43 -9.71
CA SER A 41 7.76 -2.71 -10.98
C SER A 41 7.31 -1.26 -10.82
N LEU A 42 8.11 -0.31 -11.29
CA LEU A 42 7.78 1.11 -11.23
C LEU A 42 6.45 1.40 -11.94
N GLN A 43 6.19 0.77 -13.08
CA GLN A 43 4.93 0.95 -13.81
C GLN A 43 3.74 0.45 -12.97
N SER A 44 3.85 -0.75 -12.38
CA SER A 44 2.78 -1.29 -11.52
C SER A 44 2.51 -0.42 -10.29
N LEU A 45 3.56 0.20 -9.72
CA LEU A 45 3.42 1.15 -8.63
C LEU A 45 2.71 2.45 -9.08
N LEU A 46 3.10 3.00 -10.23
CA LEU A 46 2.51 4.23 -10.76
C LEU A 46 1.04 4.02 -11.18
N ASP A 47 0.71 2.92 -11.87
CA ASP A 47 -0.64 2.58 -12.29
C ASP A 47 -1.58 2.39 -11.08
N HIS A 48 -1.09 1.66 -10.06
CA HIS A 48 -1.84 1.48 -8.82
C HIS A 48 -2.07 2.81 -8.12
N THR A 49 -1.03 3.64 -8.01
CA THR A 49 -1.13 4.97 -7.39
C THR A 49 -2.12 5.87 -8.14
N ALA A 50 -2.04 5.93 -9.47
CA ALA A 50 -2.95 6.69 -10.31
C ALA A 50 -4.41 6.24 -10.14
N THR A 51 -4.65 4.93 -10.16
CA THR A 51 -5.99 4.35 -9.94
C THR A 51 -6.55 4.77 -8.58
N ARG A 52 -5.75 4.66 -7.52
CA ARG A 52 -6.16 5.04 -6.16
C ARG A 52 -6.44 6.54 -6.03
N LEU A 53 -5.63 7.39 -6.69
CA LEU A 53 -5.89 8.83 -6.76
C LEU A 53 -7.21 9.14 -7.46
N ILE A 54 -7.49 8.49 -8.60
CA ILE A 54 -8.76 8.66 -9.31
C ILE A 54 -9.94 8.26 -8.43
N GLU A 55 -9.85 7.15 -7.70
CA GLU A 55 -10.91 6.71 -6.78
C GLU A 55 -11.18 7.72 -5.66
N VAL A 56 -10.13 8.26 -5.05
CA VAL A 56 -10.23 9.27 -3.99
C VAL A 56 -10.78 10.59 -4.53
N CYS A 57 -10.30 11.01 -5.70
CA CYS A 57 -10.71 12.25 -6.35
C CYS A 57 -12.04 12.14 -7.10
N LYS A 58 -12.64 10.94 -7.20
CA LYS A 58 -13.87 10.70 -7.96
C LYS A 58 -14.99 11.71 -7.71
N PRO A 59 -15.29 12.14 -6.46
CA PRO A 59 -16.32 13.16 -6.22
C PRO A 59 -16.01 14.51 -6.88
N VAL A 60 -14.74 14.88 -6.97
CA VAL A 60 -14.28 16.10 -7.65
C VAL A 60 -14.29 15.89 -9.16
N LEU A 61 -13.71 14.78 -9.64
CA LEU A 61 -13.59 14.45 -11.06
C LEU A 61 -14.96 14.34 -11.76
N CYS A 62 -15.99 13.84 -11.07
CA CYS A 62 -17.36 13.79 -11.61
C CYS A 62 -17.96 15.18 -11.89
N ASN A 63 -17.40 16.25 -11.32
CA ASN A 63 -17.83 17.63 -11.56
C ASN A 63 -16.92 18.38 -12.55
N VAL A 64 -15.86 17.74 -13.05
CA VAL A 64 -14.96 18.32 -14.05
C VAL A 64 -15.51 18.05 -15.44
N ASN A 65 -15.33 19.01 -16.35
CA ASN A 65 -15.69 18.82 -17.76
C ASN A 65 -14.97 17.59 -18.34
N PRO A 66 -15.68 16.59 -18.90
CA PRO A 66 -15.08 15.39 -19.46
C PRO A 66 -13.98 15.65 -20.50
N PHE A 67 -14.07 16.73 -21.28
CA PHE A 67 -13.05 17.10 -22.26
C PHE A 67 -11.69 17.43 -21.62
N LEU A 68 -11.68 17.90 -20.36
CA LEU A 68 -10.44 18.14 -19.62
C LEU A 68 -9.85 16.85 -19.03
N LEU A 69 -10.66 15.79 -18.93
CA LEU A 69 -10.23 14.50 -18.39
C LEU A 69 -9.64 13.58 -19.46
N GLU A 70 -9.69 13.97 -20.74
CA GLU A 70 -9.16 13.19 -21.86
C GLU A 70 -7.62 13.15 -21.88
N ASN A 71 -6.96 14.21 -21.38
CA ASN A 71 -5.51 14.35 -21.38
C ASN A 71 -4.99 14.71 -19.98
N VAL A 72 -5.15 13.79 -19.03
CA VAL A 72 -4.65 13.97 -17.65
C VAL A 72 -3.26 13.37 -17.53
N GLU A 73 -2.32 14.16 -17.02
CA GLU A 73 -0.95 13.73 -16.77
C GLU A 73 -0.66 13.65 -15.27
N LEU A 74 -0.05 12.54 -14.85
CA LEU A 74 0.47 12.38 -13.49
C LEU A 74 1.97 12.72 -13.48
N ILE A 75 2.30 13.92 -13.03
CA ILE A 75 3.69 14.37 -12.87
C ILE A 75 4.20 13.94 -11.49
N VAL A 76 5.25 13.12 -11.46
CA VAL A 76 5.81 12.55 -10.21
C VAL A 76 7.25 12.99 -9.98
N LYS A 77 7.66 12.97 -8.71
CA LYS A 77 9.05 13.04 -8.28
C LYS A 77 9.38 11.78 -7.47
N TRP A 78 10.60 11.28 -7.58
CA TRP A 78 11.05 10.10 -6.84
C TRP A 78 12.51 10.26 -6.39
N GLY A 79 12.92 9.42 -5.46
CA GLY A 79 14.28 9.38 -4.93
C GLY A 79 14.42 8.28 -3.88
N PHE A 80 15.64 8.10 -3.40
CA PHE A 80 16.00 7.15 -2.35
C PHE A 80 16.87 7.86 -1.32
N ASP A 81 16.79 7.41 -0.07
CA ASP A 81 17.60 7.93 1.03
C ASP A 81 18.15 6.77 1.87
N GLY A 82 19.35 6.96 2.45
CA GLY A 82 20.00 5.99 3.30
C GLY A 82 19.70 6.25 4.77
N SER A 83 19.53 5.19 5.55
CA SER A 83 19.30 5.29 7.00
C SER A 83 20.16 4.26 7.75
N SER A 84 20.77 4.67 8.87
CA SER A 84 21.60 3.82 9.73
C SER A 84 20.88 3.47 11.04
N GLU A 85 21.51 2.60 11.87
CA GLU A 85 21.02 2.22 13.22
C GLU A 85 19.72 1.39 13.25
N HIS A 86 19.44 0.64 12.19
CA HIS A 86 18.29 -0.27 12.18
C HIS A 86 18.55 -1.49 13.07
N SER A 87 17.49 -1.97 13.73
CA SER A 87 17.59 -3.16 14.59
C SER A 87 18.03 -4.39 13.79
N GLN A 88 19.02 -5.11 14.32
CA GLN A 88 19.47 -6.37 13.75
C GLN A 88 18.58 -7.51 14.25
N TYR A 89 18.00 -8.25 13.32
CA TYR A 89 17.19 -9.42 13.64
C TYR A 89 18.07 -10.68 13.68
N LYS A 90 17.73 -11.63 14.55
CA LYS A 90 18.39 -12.94 14.65
C LYS A 90 17.87 -13.91 13.57
N GLN A 91 17.99 -13.51 12.31
CA GLN A 91 17.53 -14.30 11.15
C GLN A 91 18.69 -15.14 10.60
N CYS A 92 18.44 -16.37 10.18
CA CYS A 92 19.40 -17.15 9.40
C CYS A 92 19.25 -16.82 7.92
N SER A 93 20.23 -16.11 7.36
CA SER A 93 20.37 -15.95 5.90
C SER A 93 21.18 -17.12 5.33
N PHE A 94 20.78 -17.66 4.18
CA PHE A 94 21.42 -18.81 3.53
C PHE A 94 22.89 -18.62 3.08
N ASN A 95 23.49 -17.46 3.32
CA ASN A 95 24.88 -17.14 2.94
C ASN A 95 25.90 -17.31 4.08
N CYS A 96 25.53 -17.95 5.20
CA CYS A 96 26.51 -18.39 6.20
C CYS A 96 27.13 -19.74 5.78
N VAL A 97 27.92 -19.73 4.70
CA VAL A 97 28.96 -20.76 4.52
C VAL A 97 30.25 -20.13 5.03
N GLU A 98 30.80 -20.79 6.04
CA GLU A 98 31.95 -20.39 6.85
C GLU A 98 33.20 -20.12 6.00
N ASP A 99 33.90 -19.01 6.31
CA ASP A 99 35.33 -18.83 6.01
C ASP A 99 36.18 -19.67 6.99
#